data_AF-E9J6G3-F1
#
_entry.id   AF-E9J6G3-F1
#
_cell.length_a   1.000
_cell.length_b   1.000
_cell.length_c   1.000
_cell.angle_alpha   90.00
_cell.angle_beta   90.00
_cell.angle_gamma   90.00
#
_symmetry.space_group_name_H-M   'P 1'
#
loop_
_entity.id
_entity.type
_entity.pdbx_description
1 polymer ?
#
loop_
_entity_poly.entity_id
_entity_poly.type
_entity_poly.pdbx_seq_one_letter_code
_entity_poly.pdbx_strand_id
1 'polypeptide(L)'
;RRARGKARGLRWNVAGLRRKDEDFWRGLERWDVMVLIERWVEKKAQEWVKGKLPRGYVWKMQEAKRRNKKERAMRGMMMGIRKELAE
;
A
#
# COMPACT_ATOMS: atom_id res chain seq x y z
N ARG A 1 -16.34 -14.50 -20.47
CA ARG A 1 -16.54 -13.08 -20.06
C ARG A 1 -17.30 -13.08 -18.73
N ARG A 2 -16.65 -12.83 -17.58
CA ARG A 2 -17.36 -12.67 -16.30
C ARG A 2 -17.89 -11.24 -16.22
N ALA A 3 -19.13 -11.09 -15.74
CA ALA A 3 -19.74 -9.80 -15.48
C ALA A 3 -18.81 -8.96 -14.60
N ARG A 4 -18.66 -7.66 -14.92
CA ARG A 4 -17.93 -6.70 -14.08
C ARG A 4 -18.69 -6.55 -12.76
N GLY A 5 -18.42 -7.44 -11.81
CA GLY A 5 -18.89 -7.32 -10.44
C GLY A 5 -18.34 -6.05 -9.78
N LYS A 6 -19.01 -5.57 -8.73
CA LYS A 6 -18.54 -4.42 -7.93
C LYS A 6 -17.13 -4.70 -7.39
N ALA A 7 -16.16 -3.88 -7.78
CA ALA A 7 -14.82 -3.90 -7.19
C ALA A 7 -14.83 -3.28 -5.79
N ARG A 8 -14.15 -3.91 -4.83
CA ARG A 8 -13.99 -3.44 -3.45
C ARG A 8 -12.70 -2.63 -3.32
N GLY A 9 -12.84 -1.34 -3.08
CA GLY A 9 -11.70 -0.44 -2.83
C GLY A 9 -11.45 -0.21 -1.34
N LEU A 10 -10.17 -0.18 -0.94
CA LEU A 10 -9.70 0.26 0.37
C LEU A 10 -8.85 1.52 0.22
N ARG A 11 -9.15 2.56 1.01
CA ARG A 11 -8.25 3.70 1.22
C ARG A 11 -7.99 3.82 2.72
N TRP A 12 -6.72 3.66 3.12
CA TRP A 12 -6.35 3.72 4.54
C TRP A 12 -5.13 4.62 4.76
N ASN A 13 -5.25 5.60 5.66
CA ASN A 13 -4.11 6.25 6.30
C ASN A 13 -3.52 5.34 7.39
N VAL A 14 -2.44 4.65 7.10
CA VAL A 14 -1.84 3.69 8.03
C VAL A 14 -0.73 4.37 8.81
N ALA A 15 -0.88 4.44 10.13
CA ALA A 15 0.17 4.84 11.04
C ALA A 15 0.87 3.59 11.57
N GLY A 16 2.20 3.54 11.41
CA GLY A 16 3.03 2.49 11.97
C GLY A 16 2.87 1.15 11.25
N LEU A 17 3.08 1.10 9.92
CA LEU A 17 3.07 -0.15 9.14
C LEU A 17 3.96 -1.22 9.78
N ARG A 18 5.11 -0.81 10.33
CA ARG A 18 6.09 -1.72 10.94
C ARG A 18 5.56 -2.45 12.17
N ARG A 19 4.52 -1.93 12.83
CA ARG A 19 3.91 -2.54 14.03
C ARG A 19 2.68 -3.38 13.71
N LYS A 20 2.29 -3.51 12.43
CA LYS A 20 1.15 -4.33 12.03
C LYS A 20 1.50 -5.81 12.04
N ASP A 21 0.60 -6.61 12.59
CA ASP A 21 0.67 -8.07 12.68
C ASP A 21 0.36 -8.75 11.34
N GLU A 22 0.53 -10.08 11.28
CA GLU A 22 0.31 -10.87 10.07
C GLU A 22 -1.15 -10.94 9.64
N ASP A 23 -2.09 -10.87 10.59
CA ASP A 23 -3.52 -10.87 10.29
C ASP A 23 -3.96 -9.59 9.60
N PHE A 24 -3.37 -8.45 9.95
CA PHE A 24 -3.53 -7.21 9.19
C PHE A 24 -3.11 -7.41 7.73
N TRP A 25 -1.93 -8.01 7.48
CA TRP A 25 -1.41 -8.23 6.13
C TRP A 25 -2.25 -9.22 5.33
N ARG A 26 -2.73 -10.31 5.95
CA ARG A 26 -3.71 -11.24 5.34
C ARG A 26 -5.04 -10.56 5.05
N GLY A 27 -5.49 -9.66 5.92
CA GLY A 27 -6.75 -8.92 5.75
C GLY A 27 -6.76 -8.05 4.49
N LEU A 28 -5.59 -7.59 4.03
CA LEU A 28 -5.44 -6.82 2.79
C LEU A 28 -5.81 -7.64 1.54
N GLU A 29 -5.65 -8.96 1.59
CA GLU A 29 -5.96 -9.88 0.48
C GLU A 29 -7.45 -10.01 0.17
N ARG A 30 -8.34 -9.29 0.86
CA ARG A 30 -9.78 -9.30 0.58
C ARG A 30 -10.21 -8.21 -0.41
N TRP A 31 -9.35 -7.21 -0.63
CA TRP A 31 -9.67 -6.02 -1.42
C TRP A 31 -9.24 -6.17 -2.88
N ASP A 32 -9.89 -5.44 -3.76
CA ASP A 32 -9.61 -5.47 -5.20
C ASP A 32 -8.63 -4.38 -5.60
N VAL A 33 -8.81 -3.20 -5.00
CA VAL A 33 -7.91 -2.05 -5.10
C VAL A 33 -7.61 -1.54 -3.70
N MET A 34 -6.34 -1.23 -3.42
CA MET A 34 -5.87 -0.71 -2.14
C MET A 34 -5.04 0.54 -2.33
N VAL A 35 -5.28 1.53 -1.48
CA VAL A 35 -4.47 2.75 -1.36
C VAL A 35 -4.09 2.92 0.10
N LEU A 36 -2.85 2.57 0.43
CA LEU A 36 -2.25 2.76 1.75
C LEU A 36 -1.45 4.07 1.74
N ILE A 37 -1.70 4.92 2.72
CA ILE A 37 -1.06 6.22 2.82
C ILE A 37 -0.34 6.31 4.15
N GLU A 38 0.97 6.45 4.14
CA GLU A 38 1.79 6.48 5.36
C GLU A 38 2.67 7.75 5.40
N ARG A 39 2.69 8.40 6.56
CA ARG A 39 3.79 9.31 6.94
C ARG A 39 4.94 8.39 7.33
N TRP A 40 6.15 8.57 6.78
CA TRP A 40 7.39 7.85 7.18
C TRP A 40 7.87 6.65 6.37
N VAL A 41 7.41 6.39 5.15
CA VAL A 41 8.07 5.33 4.36
C VAL A 41 9.41 5.85 3.81
N GLU A 42 10.42 5.90 4.67
CA GLU A 42 11.82 5.98 4.25
C GLU A 42 12.17 4.73 3.42
N LYS A 43 13.17 4.83 2.54
CA LYS A 43 13.55 3.78 1.58
C LYS A 43 13.69 2.39 2.25
N LYS A 44 14.29 2.34 3.43
CA LYS A 44 14.45 1.10 4.24
C LYS A 44 13.12 0.52 4.74
N ALA A 45 12.17 1.38 5.10
CA ALA A 45 10.83 0.93 5.45
C ALA A 45 10.08 0.45 4.20
N GLN A 46 10.28 1.09 3.03
CA GLN A 46 9.65 0.63 1.78
C GLN A 46 10.09 -0.78 1.42
N GLU A 47 11.38 -1.10 1.53
CA GLU A 47 11.89 -2.45 1.26
C GLU A 47 11.31 -3.50 2.22
N TRP A 48 11.23 -3.18 3.51
CA TRP A 48 10.58 -4.08 4.48
C TRP A 48 9.11 -4.32 4.16
N VAL A 49 8.38 -3.24 3.83
CA VAL A 49 6.96 -3.33 3.48
C VAL A 49 6.76 -4.14 2.20
N LYS A 50 7.58 -3.94 1.16
CA LYS A 50 7.52 -4.73 -0.08
C LYS A 50 7.55 -6.23 0.18
N GLY A 51 8.31 -6.68 1.18
CA GLY A 51 8.36 -8.10 1.58
C GLY A 51 7.09 -8.62 2.25
N LYS A 52 6.26 -7.76 2.83
CA LYS A 52 5.00 -8.11 3.52
C LYS A 52 3.74 -7.91 2.66
N LEU A 53 3.86 -7.25 1.51
CA LEU A 53 2.71 -7.01 0.64
C LEU A 53 2.23 -8.30 -0.03
N PRO A 54 0.91 -8.49 -0.18
CA PRO A 54 0.40 -9.68 -0.84
C PRO A 54 0.79 -9.75 -2.32
N ARG A 55 1.20 -10.94 -2.75
CA ARG A 55 1.82 -11.23 -4.07
C ARG A 55 0.82 -11.18 -5.25
N GLY A 56 -0.48 -11.26 -4.97
CA GLY A 56 -1.56 -11.23 -5.96
C GLY A 56 -1.85 -9.84 -6.56
N TYR A 57 -1.05 -8.83 -6.21
CA TYR A 57 -1.27 -7.44 -6.59
C TYR A 57 -0.10 -6.88 -7.39
N VAL A 58 -0.40 -5.93 -8.26
CA VAL A 58 0.56 -4.99 -8.85
C VAL A 58 0.67 -3.80 -7.91
N TRP A 59 1.85 -3.61 -7.33
CA TRP A 59 2.12 -2.54 -6.38
C TRP A 59 2.85 -1.37 -7.04
N LYS A 60 2.33 -0.16 -6.86
CA LYS A 60 3.00 1.11 -7.19
C LYS A 60 3.24 1.91 -5.92
N MET A 61 4.47 2.35 -5.71
CA MET A 61 4.87 3.16 -4.57
C MET A 61 5.29 4.55 -5.04
N GLN A 62 4.75 5.57 -4.39
CA GLN A 62 5.19 6.95 -4.50
C GLN A 62 6.00 7.30 -3.26
N GLU A 63 7.29 7.54 -3.46
CA GLU A 63 8.20 7.95 -2.39
C GLU A 63 7.80 9.31 -1.80
N ALA A 64 7.88 9.39 -0.47
CA ALA A 64 7.71 10.63 0.25
C ALA A 64 8.93 11.53 -0.04
N LYS A 65 8.78 12.55 -0.89
CA LYS A 65 9.84 13.52 -1.10
C LYS A 65 9.90 14.49 0.09
N ARG A 66 11.07 14.62 0.71
CA ARG A 66 11.35 15.73 1.63
C ARG A 66 11.74 16.94 0.79
N ARG A 67 11.03 18.06 0.98
CA ARG A 67 11.40 19.34 0.35
C ARG A 67 12.54 20.04 1.11
N ASN A 68 12.66 19.82 2.43
CA ASN A 68 13.72 20.37 3.29
C ASN A 68 14.11 19.44 4.46
N LYS A 69 15.33 19.60 5.00
CA LYS A 69 15.87 18.82 6.16
C LYS A 69 15.05 19.00 7.46
N LYS A 70 14.36 20.14 7.61
CA LYS A 70 13.53 20.50 8.79
C LYS A 70 12.03 20.22 8.60
N GLU A 71 11.58 19.88 7.39
CA GLU A 71 10.15 19.63 7.12
C GLU A 71 9.80 18.15 7.27
N ARG A 72 8.60 17.88 7.79
CA ARG A 72 8.06 16.52 7.87
C ARG A 72 8.00 15.93 6.46
N ALA A 73 8.55 14.73 6.29
CA ALA A 73 8.46 14.01 5.02
C ALA A 73 7.01 13.94 4.55
N MET A 74 6.75 14.46 3.35
CA MET A 74 5.41 14.55 2.83
C MET A 74 5.00 13.16 2.31
N ARG A 75 4.25 12.45 3.15
CA ARG A 75 3.29 11.37 2.86
C ARG A 75 3.63 10.48 1.65
N GLY A 76 4.16 9.28 1.93
CA GLY A 76 4.33 8.24 0.92
C GLY A 76 2.99 7.57 0.63
N MET A 77 2.71 7.29 -0.64
CA MET A 77 1.50 6.58 -1.05
C MET A 77 1.86 5.25 -1.68
N MET A 78 1.08 4.22 -1.38
CA MET A 78 1.24 2.89 -1.91
C MET A 78 -0.11 2.41 -2.44
N MET A 79 -0.12 2.00 -3.69
CA MET A 79 -1.30 1.52 -4.37
C MET A 79 -1.10 0.07 -4.81
N GLY A 80 -2.07 -0.78 -4.51
CA GLY A 80 -2.11 -2.18 -4.93
C GLY A 80 -3.37 -2.46 -5.72
N ILE A 81 -3.24 -3.00 -6.92
CA ILE A 81 -4.37 -3.45 -7.75
C ILE A 81 -4.23 -4.95 -7.96
N ARG A 82 -5.29 -5.74 -7.76
CA ARG A 82 -5.22 -7.18 -8.04
C ARG A 82 -4.77 -7.39 -9.49
N LYS A 83 -3.86 -8.34 -9.70
CA LYS A 83 -3.37 -8.69 -11.04
C LYS A 83 -4.51 -9.01 -12.01
N GLU A 84 -5.51 -9.75 -11.54
CA GLU A 84 -6.72 -10.12 -12.28
C GLU A 84 -7.59 -8.93 -12.74
N LEU A 85 -7.38 -7.74 -12.19
CA LEU A 85 -8.09 -6.51 -12.56
C LEU A 85 -7.20 -5.52 -13.32
N ALA A 86 -5.89 -5.76 -13.35
CA ALA A 86 -4.92 -4.94 -14.06
C ALA A 86 -4.68 -5.43 -15.49
N GLU A 87 -5.13 -6.65 -15.81
CA GLU A 87 -5.15 -7.30 -17.13
C GLU A 87 -6.55 -7.26 -17.74
#